data_AF-G5LWK4-F1
#
_entry.id   AF-G5LWK4-F1
#
_cell.length_a   1.000
_cell.length_b   1.000
_cell.length_c   1.000
_cell.angle_alpha   90.00
_cell.angle_beta   90.00
_cell.angle_gamma   90.00
#
_symmetry.space_group_name_H-M   'P 1'
#
loop_
_entity.id
_entity.type
_entity.pdbx_description
1 polymer ?
#
loop_
_entity_poly.entity_id
_entity_poly.type
_entity_poly.pdbx_seq_one_letter_code
_entity_poly.pdbx_strand_id
1 'polypeptide(L)'
;PAPGQLTRPSICMAEELTPSQFLELDKTFLKGLLLKSGGTTSHTVILARSFNIPTLVGVEIEALTPWRQQTVYIDGNAGAIVVAPDEPVTRYYQQEARVQDALREQQRIWLTQEARTADGIRMEVAANIAHSVEAQAAFSNGAEAVGLFRTEMLYMDRACAPDENELYNIFCQALESAKGRSIIVRRR
;
A
#
# COMPACT_ATOMS: atom_id res chain seq x y z
N PRO A 1 5.08 -21.83 -2.55
CA PRO A 1 4.21 -21.49 -3.71
C PRO A 1 5.02 -20.70 -4.73
N ALA A 2 4.69 -20.81 -6.03
CA ALA A 2 5.21 -19.88 -7.03
C ALA A 2 4.99 -18.42 -6.55
N PRO A 3 5.87 -17.46 -6.89
CA PRO A 3 5.60 -16.06 -6.62
C PRO A 3 4.24 -15.71 -7.25
N GLY A 4 3.24 -15.37 -6.43
CA GLY A 4 1.93 -14.93 -6.92
C GLY A 4 0.68 -15.64 -6.37
N GLN A 5 0.77 -16.83 -5.74
CA GLN A 5 -0.42 -17.45 -5.13
C GLN A 5 -0.29 -17.60 -3.61
N LEU A 6 -0.68 -16.53 -2.93
CA LEU A 6 -0.98 -16.57 -1.50
C LEU A 6 -2.35 -17.25 -1.34
N THR A 7 -2.42 -18.37 -0.61
CA THR A 7 -3.67 -19.12 -0.40
C THR A 7 -4.34 -18.84 0.94
N ARG A 8 -3.66 -18.11 1.83
CA ARG A 8 -4.11 -17.74 3.17
C ARG A 8 -3.50 -16.41 3.59
N PRO A 9 -4.12 -15.68 4.55
CA PRO A 9 -3.53 -14.47 5.12
C PRO A 9 -2.07 -14.72 5.55
N SER A 10 -1.12 -14.01 4.93
CA SER A 10 0.30 -14.29 5.05
C SER A 10 1.12 -13.02 5.08
N ILE A 11 2.25 -13.09 5.77
CA ILE A 11 3.30 -12.07 5.73
C ILE A 11 4.38 -12.56 4.77
N CYS A 12 4.75 -11.71 3.81
CA CYS A 12 5.80 -12.01 2.85
C CYS A 12 7.15 -11.53 3.38
N MET A 13 8.16 -12.40 3.30
CA MET A 13 9.55 -12.08 3.63
C MET A 13 10.38 -12.25 2.36
N ALA A 14 11.08 -11.22 1.92
CA ALA A 14 11.95 -11.24 0.74
C ALA A 14 13.19 -10.39 0.98
N GLU A 15 14.35 -10.79 0.44
CA GLU A 15 15.55 -9.96 0.60
C GLU A 15 15.35 -8.59 -0.04
N GLU A 16 14.92 -8.61 -1.30
CA GLU A 16 14.49 -7.49 -2.09
C GLU A 16 13.23 -7.89 -2.88
N LEU A 17 12.35 -6.94 -3.15
CA LEU A 17 11.14 -7.17 -3.93
C LEU A 17 10.97 -6.01 -4.90
N THR A 18 10.82 -6.30 -6.19
CA THR A 18 10.58 -5.27 -7.20
C THR A 18 9.10 -4.85 -7.20
N PRO A 19 8.77 -3.62 -7.68
CA PRO A 19 7.39 -3.19 -7.83
C PRO A 19 6.52 -4.18 -8.61
N SER A 20 7.03 -4.74 -9.70
CA SER A 20 6.30 -5.72 -10.52
C SER A 20 5.97 -6.99 -9.74
N GLN A 21 6.94 -7.54 -8.99
CA GLN A 21 6.70 -8.72 -8.14
C GLN A 21 5.69 -8.44 -7.03
N PHE A 22 5.74 -7.24 -6.43
CA PHE A 22 4.73 -6.82 -5.45
C PHE A 22 3.33 -6.73 -6.09
N LEU A 23 3.24 -6.24 -7.33
CA LEU A 23 1.98 -6.17 -8.07
C LEU A 23 1.43 -7.55 -8.49
N GLU A 24 2.25 -8.60 -8.53
CA GLU A 24 1.81 -9.98 -8.76
C GLU A 24 1.24 -10.66 -7.50
N LEU A 25 1.58 -10.20 -6.29
CA LEU A 25 1.09 -10.80 -5.05
C LEU A 25 -0.40 -10.55 -4.83
N ASP A 26 -1.16 -11.52 -4.34
CA ASP A 26 -2.58 -11.28 -4.00
C ASP A 26 -2.73 -10.37 -2.76
N LYS A 27 -3.25 -9.16 -2.96
CA LYS A 27 -3.43 -8.13 -1.92
C LYS A 27 -4.50 -8.52 -0.90
N THR A 28 -5.38 -9.46 -1.23
CA THR A 28 -6.40 -9.98 -0.32
C THR A 28 -5.76 -10.76 0.83
N PHE A 29 -4.72 -11.53 0.49
CA PHE A 29 -4.02 -12.42 1.42
C PHE A 29 -2.71 -11.84 1.96
N LEU A 30 -2.11 -10.85 1.29
CA LEU A 30 -0.91 -10.18 1.78
C LEU A 30 -1.24 -9.28 2.98
N LYS A 31 -0.88 -9.70 4.19
CA LYS A 31 -1.12 -8.95 5.45
C LYS A 31 0.08 -8.16 5.94
N GLY A 32 1.24 -8.34 5.31
CA GLY A 32 2.42 -7.55 5.60
C GLY A 32 3.62 -7.95 4.75
N LEU A 33 4.61 -7.07 4.69
CA LEU A 33 5.81 -7.22 3.90
C LEU A 33 7.05 -6.95 4.76
N LEU A 34 8.02 -7.86 4.72
CA LEU A 34 9.28 -7.76 5.44
C LEU A 34 10.42 -7.85 4.43
N LEU A 35 11.27 -6.82 4.39
CA LEU A 35 12.36 -6.69 3.45
C LEU A 35 13.71 -6.60 4.17
N LYS A 36 14.72 -7.31 3.68
CA LYS A 36 16.10 -7.26 4.23
C LYS A 36 16.80 -5.99 3.77
N SER A 37 16.76 -5.72 2.48
CA SER A 37 17.29 -4.51 1.86
C SER A 37 16.15 -3.63 1.32
N GLY A 38 16.29 -2.33 1.50
CA GLY A 38 15.32 -1.34 1.03
C GLY A 38 15.30 -0.11 1.92
N GLY A 39 15.29 1.08 1.32
CA GLY A 39 15.04 2.32 2.06
C GLY A 39 13.54 2.54 2.29
N THR A 40 13.19 3.42 3.22
CA THR A 40 11.79 3.93 3.37
C THR A 40 11.29 4.64 2.10
N THR A 41 12.21 5.05 1.23
CA THR A 41 11.95 5.63 -0.10
C THR A 41 11.93 4.59 -1.22
N SER A 42 12.10 3.29 -0.92
CA SER A 42 12.02 2.23 -1.92
C SER A 42 10.63 2.22 -2.56
N HIS A 43 10.58 2.04 -3.88
CA HIS A 43 9.35 2.08 -4.67
C HIS A 43 8.34 1.03 -4.20
N THR A 44 8.84 -0.14 -3.81
CA THR A 44 8.01 -1.21 -3.26
C THR A 44 7.41 -0.85 -1.90
N VAL A 45 8.16 -0.12 -1.05
CA VAL A 45 7.65 0.36 0.25
C VAL A 45 6.58 1.43 0.06
N ILE A 46 6.80 2.35 -0.89
CA ILE A 46 5.80 3.38 -1.24
C ILE A 46 4.52 2.72 -1.74
N LEU A 47 4.63 1.77 -2.68
CA LEU A 47 3.50 1.00 -3.20
C LEU A 47 2.77 0.26 -2.07
N ALA A 48 3.50 -0.51 -1.25
CA ALA A 48 2.91 -1.26 -0.16
C ALA A 48 2.12 -0.37 0.80
N ARG A 49 2.63 0.84 1.09
CA ARG A 49 1.93 1.84 1.90
C ARG A 49 0.62 2.30 1.26
N SER A 50 0.60 2.55 -0.04
CA SER A 50 -0.62 2.97 -0.76
C SER A 50 -1.68 1.86 -0.82
N PHE A 51 -1.27 0.60 -0.77
CA PHE A 51 -2.17 -0.56 -0.61
C PHE A 51 -2.52 -0.86 0.86
N ASN A 52 -2.17 0.01 1.81
CA ASN A 52 -2.38 -0.18 3.24
C ASN A 52 -1.74 -1.48 3.79
N ILE A 53 -0.60 -1.90 3.25
CA ILE A 53 0.13 -3.10 3.68
C ILE A 53 1.27 -2.70 4.64
N PRO A 54 1.24 -3.16 5.91
CA PRO A 54 2.32 -2.93 6.85
C PRO A 54 3.64 -3.46 6.30
N THR A 55 4.66 -2.59 6.25
CA THR A 55 5.95 -2.93 5.65
C THR A 55 7.09 -2.55 6.58
N LEU A 56 8.00 -3.51 6.84
CA LEU A 56 9.25 -3.26 7.55
C LEU A 56 10.44 -3.55 6.63
N VAL A 57 11.45 -2.69 6.70
CA VAL A 57 12.69 -2.74 5.92
C VAL A 57 13.88 -2.83 6.88
N GLY A 58 14.96 -3.48 6.45
CA GLY A 58 16.14 -3.70 7.30
C GLY A 58 15.98 -4.90 8.24
N VAL A 59 15.15 -5.87 7.87
CA VAL A 59 14.84 -7.03 8.71
C VAL A 59 15.80 -8.18 8.42
N GLU A 60 16.35 -8.79 9.47
CA GLU A 60 17.14 -10.02 9.35
C GLU A 60 16.22 -11.22 9.09
N ILE A 61 16.06 -11.59 7.82
CA ILE A 61 15.15 -12.67 7.40
C ILE A 61 15.62 -14.03 7.92
N GLU A 62 16.93 -14.20 8.07
CA GLU A 62 17.55 -15.40 8.64
C GLU A 62 17.04 -15.66 10.06
N ALA A 63 16.93 -14.61 10.89
CA ALA A 63 16.41 -14.69 12.24
C ALA A 63 14.91 -15.06 12.29
N LEU A 64 14.15 -14.74 11.24
CA LEU A 64 12.72 -15.03 11.13
C LEU A 64 12.39 -16.38 10.46
N THR A 65 13.39 -17.02 9.86
CA THR A 65 13.20 -18.30 9.15
C THR A 65 12.61 -19.41 10.04
N PRO A 66 12.97 -19.57 11.33
CA PRO A 66 12.35 -20.55 12.23
C PRO A 66 10.85 -20.35 12.44
N TRP A 67 10.36 -19.12 12.25
CA TRP A 67 8.96 -18.73 12.45
C TRP A 67 8.12 -18.83 11.17
N ARG A 68 8.68 -19.38 10.08
CA ARG A 68 7.91 -19.64 8.86
C ARG A 68 6.69 -20.50 9.16
N GLN A 69 5.57 -20.11 8.56
CA GLN A 69 4.26 -20.76 8.72
C GLN A 69 3.66 -20.69 10.14
N GLN A 70 4.26 -19.93 11.05
CA GLN A 70 3.72 -19.64 12.38
C GLN A 70 3.01 -18.29 12.40
N THR A 71 2.23 -18.05 13.46
CA THR A 71 1.59 -16.75 13.69
C THR A 71 2.61 -15.75 14.19
N VAL A 72 2.72 -14.62 13.49
CA VAL A 72 3.57 -13.49 13.85
C VAL A 72 2.77 -12.20 13.68
N TYR A 73 3.06 -11.19 14.49
CA TYR A 73 2.47 -9.87 14.38
C TYR A 73 3.50 -8.86 13.88
N ILE A 74 3.07 -7.94 13.02
CA ILE A 74 3.86 -6.81 12.56
C ILE A 74 3.30 -5.55 13.19
N ASP A 75 4.14 -4.84 13.91
CA ASP A 75 3.83 -3.52 14.42
C ASP A 75 4.57 -2.46 13.59
N GLY A 76 3.85 -1.87 12.63
CA GLY A 76 4.38 -0.81 11.78
C GLY A 76 4.62 0.51 12.51
N ASN A 77 4.02 0.72 13.69
CA ASN A 77 4.21 1.94 14.48
C ASN A 77 5.46 1.84 15.34
N ALA A 78 5.67 0.69 15.97
CA ALA A 78 6.87 0.42 16.77
C ALA A 78 8.07 -0.01 15.90
N GLY A 79 7.84 -0.38 14.64
CA GLY A 79 8.88 -0.94 13.77
C GLY A 79 9.33 -2.34 14.19
N ALA A 80 8.43 -3.12 14.82
CA ALA A 80 8.77 -4.37 15.50
C ALA A 80 8.00 -5.57 14.94
N ILE A 81 8.60 -6.75 15.08
CA ILE A 81 7.99 -8.03 14.73
C ILE A 81 7.89 -8.86 16.00
N VAL A 82 6.68 -9.32 16.29
CA VAL A 82 6.43 -10.17 17.46
C VAL A 82 6.29 -11.60 16.98
N VAL A 83 7.24 -12.42 17.40
CA VAL A 83 7.29 -13.87 17.16
C VAL A 83 6.87 -14.62 18.42
N ALA A 84 6.23 -15.79 18.26
CA ALA A 84 5.66 -16.57 19.38
C ALA A 84 4.94 -15.71 20.44
N PRO A 85 3.92 -14.93 20.04
CA PRO A 85 3.17 -14.11 20.98
C PRO A 85 2.49 -15.01 22.03
N ASP A 86 2.62 -14.63 23.30
CA ASP A 86 1.85 -15.25 24.38
C ASP A 86 0.37 -14.79 24.31
N GLU A 87 -0.47 -15.39 25.17
CA GLU A 87 -1.90 -15.06 25.17
C GLU A 87 -2.18 -13.57 25.48
N PRO A 88 -1.50 -12.93 26.46
CA PRO A 88 -1.62 -11.49 26.70
C PRO A 88 -1.30 -10.63 25.47
N VAL A 89 -0.17 -10.90 24.80
CA VAL A 89 0.26 -10.12 23.63
C VAL A 89 -0.68 -10.35 22.44
N THR A 90 -1.11 -11.59 22.24
CA THR A 90 -2.12 -11.94 21.22
C THR A 90 -3.42 -11.17 21.45
N ARG A 91 -3.89 -11.10 22.70
CA ARG A 91 -5.11 -10.38 23.07
C ARG A 91 -4.97 -8.87 22.83
N TYR A 92 -3.82 -8.29 23.17
CA TYR A 92 -3.52 -6.88 22.93
C TYR A 92 -3.65 -6.52 21.44
N TYR A 93 -2.94 -7.23 20.56
CA TYR A 93 -3.00 -6.95 19.12
C TYR A 93 -4.37 -7.22 18.50
N GLN A 94 -5.11 -8.22 18.99
CA GLN A 94 -6.49 -8.45 18.56
C GLN A 94 -7.43 -7.31 18.98
N GLN A 95 -7.23 -6.74 20.17
CA GLN A 95 -8.02 -5.62 20.64
C GLN A 95 -7.72 -4.36 19.83
N GLU A 96 -6.44 -4.05 19.60
CA GLU A 96 -6.02 -2.94 18.74
C GLU A 96 -6.60 -3.06 17.33
N ALA A 97 -6.54 -4.26 16.72
CA ALA A 97 -7.13 -4.51 15.41
C ALA A 97 -8.64 -4.21 15.39
N ARG A 98 -9.38 -4.64 16.43
CA ARG A 98 -10.82 -4.36 16.55
C ARG A 98 -11.13 -2.87 16.68
N VAL A 99 -10.32 -2.14 17.45
CA VAL A 99 -10.48 -0.69 17.60
C VAL A 99 -10.26 0.02 16.26
N GLN A 100 -9.21 -0.36 15.53
CA GLN A 100 -8.90 0.18 14.21
C GLN A 100 -10.01 -0.13 13.19
N ASP A 101 -10.54 -1.36 13.20
CA ASP A 101 -11.64 -1.75 12.30
C ASP A 101 -12.94 -0.99 12.63
N ALA A 102 -13.25 -0.80 13.92
CA ALA A 102 -14.40 0.00 14.34
C ALA A 102 -14.25 1.47 13.91
N LEU A 103 -13.06 2.05 14.06
CA LEU A 103 -12.76 3.41 13.62
C LEU A 103 -12.91 3.55 12.09
N ARG A 104 -12.40 2.58 11.31
CA ARG A 104 -12.56 2.57 9.85
C ARG A 104 -14.02 2.50 9.45
N GLU A 105 -14.83 1.68 10.11
CA GLU A 105 -16.26 1.57 9.80
C GLU A 105 -16.99 2.88 10.10
N GLN A 106 -16.67 3.54 11.23
CA GLN A 106 -17.17 4.88 11.52
C GLN A 106 -16.74 5.91 10.48
N GLN A 107 -15.51 5.80 9.98
CA GLN A 107 -14.97 6.72 8.98
C GLN A 107 -15.53 6.48 7.58
N ARG A 108 -16.08 5.29 7.31
CA ARG A 108 -16.60 4.91 5.99
C ARG A 108 -17.69 5.85 5.48
N ILE A 109 -18.43 6.48 6.40
CA ILE A 109 -19.47 7.48 6.08
C ILE A 109 -18.90 8.71 5.37
N TRP A 110 -17.63 9.05 5.61
CA TRP A 110 -16.98 10.23 5.03
C TRP A 110 -16.45 9.98 3.62
N LEU A 111 -16.32 8.72 3.19
CA LEU A 111 -15.83 8.37 1.85
C LEU A 111 -16.69 8.95 0.72
N THR A 112 -17.97 9.23 1.01
CA THR A 112 -18.93 9.77 0.03
C THR A 112 -19.32 11.22 0.31
N GLN A 113 -18.80 11.84 1.38
CA GLN A 113 -19.14 13.22 1.72
C GLN A 113 -18.16 14.20 1.11
N GLU A 114 -18.65 15.38 0.72
CA GLU A 114 -17.79 16.48 0.29
C GLU A 114 -16.97 16.99 1.46
N ALA A 115 -15.68 17.23 1.24
CA ALA A 115 -14.83 17.81 2.27
C ALA A 115 -15.19 19.29 2.49
N ARG A 116 -15.69 19.59 3.69
CA ARG A 116 -16.07 20.94 4.12
C ARG A 116 -15.55 21.21 5.52
N THR A 117 -15.10 22.44 5.77
CA THR A 117 -14.78 22.89 7.13
C THR A 117 -16.06 23.07 7.96
N ALA A 118 -15.92 23.20 9.28
CA ALA A 118 -17.06 23.48 10.17
C ALA A 118 -17.82 24.76 9.77
N ASP A 119 -17.12 25.73 9.17
CA ASP A 119 -17.67 26.99 8.67
C ASP A 119 -18.22 26.89 7.23
N GLY A 120 -18.24 25.68 6.64
CA GLY A 120 -18.86 25.40 5.35
C GLY A 120 -17.99 25.64 4.11
N ILE A 121 -16.71 25.97 4.28
CA ILE A 121 -15.76 26.18 3.17
C ILE A 121 -15.46 24.83 2.53
N ARG A 122 -15.73 24.70 1.23
CA ARG A 122 -15.40 23.50 0.45
C ARG A 122 -13.90 23.44 0.22
N MET A 123 -13.32 22.27 0.46
CA MET A 123 -11.94 21.94 0.11
C MET A 123 -11.94 20.69 -0.75
N GLU A 124 -11.05 20.61 -1.73
CA GLU A 124 -10.87 19.39 -2.52
C GLU A 124 -9.88 18.47 -1.80
N VAL A 125 -10.28 17.23 -1.52
CA VAL A 125 -9.37 16.20 -0.99
C VAL A 125 -8.89 15.35 -2.15
N ALA A 126 -7.64 15.61 -2.56
CA ALA A 126 -7.01 14.91 -3.67
C ALA A 126 -5.90 13.95 -3.19
N ALA A 127 -5.77 12.81 -3.87
CA ALA A 127 -4.74 11.83 -3.57
C ALA A 127 -3.44 12.10 -4.34
N ASN A 128 -2.33 11.69 -3.73
CA ASN A 128 -1.01 11.67 -4.37
C ASN A 128 -0.68 10.22 -4.74
N ILE A 129 -0.47 9.95 -6.03
CA ILE A 129 -0.12 8.63 -6.55
C ILE A 129 1.23 8.65 -7.27
N ALA A 130 1.90 7.50 -7.32
CA ALA A 130 3.13 7.25 -8.06
C ALA A 130 2.94 6.19 -9.17
N HIS A 131 1.87 5.40 -9.12
CA HIS A 131 1.50 4.41 -10.12
C HIS A 131 0.00 4.47 -10.43
N SER A 132 -0.37 4.09 -11.65
CA SER A 132 -1.76 4.06 -12.13
C SER A 132 -2.67 3.19 -11.26
N VAL A 133 -2.15 2.07 -10.75
CA VAL A 133 -2.89 1.12 -9.91
C VAL A 133 -3.33 1.71 -8.56
N GLU A 134 -2.66 2.75 -8.08
CA GLU A 134 -3.02 3.42 -6.83
C GLU A 134 -4.25 4.33 -7.00
N ALA A 135 -4.59 4.70 -8.25
CA ALA A 135 -5.76 5.54 -8.53
C ALA A 135 -7.05 4.86 -8.05
N GLN A 136 -7.23 3.58 -8.32
CA GLN A 136 -8.42 2.84 -7.89
C GLN A 136 -8.57 2.82 -6.37
N ALA A 137 -7.46 2.57 -5.64
CA ALA A 137 -7.45 2.58 -4.19
C ALA A 137 -7.74 3.97 -3.63
N ALA A 138 -7.14 5.02 -4.21
CA ALA A 138 -7.38 6.41 -3.83
C ALA A 138 -8.86 6.80 -3.96
N PHE A 139 -9.48 6.52 -5.10
CA PHE A 139 -10.90 6.84 -5.32
C PHE A 139 -11.83 6.00 -4.44
N SER A 140 -11.48 4.75 -4.15
CA SER A 140 -12.22 3.89 -3.22
C SER A 140 -12.13 4.39 -1.77
N ASN A 141 -11.03 5.08 -1.43
CA ASN A 141 -10.81 5.75 -0.15
C ASN A 141 -11.36 7.18 -0.10
N GLY A 142 -12.24 7.56 -1.04
CA GLY A 142 -12.96 8.83 -0.99
C GLY A 142 -12.22 10.04 -1.56
N ALA A 143 -11.09 9.84 -2.27
CA ALA A 143 -10.45 10.94 -2.96
C ALA A 143 -11.38 11.55 -4.03
N GLU A 144 -11.52 12.87 -4.03
CA GLU A 144 -12.30 13.61 -5.02
C GLU A 144 -11.53 13.75 -6.35
N ALA A 145 -10.20 13.74 -6.28
CA ALA A 145 -9.28 13.88 -7.41
C ALA A 145 -7.94 13.19 -7.15
N VAL A 146 -7.09 13.10 -8.18
CA VAL A 146 -5.65 12.87 -8.01
C VAL A 146 -4.94 14.20 -8.19
N GLY A 147 -4.41 14.74 -7.09
CA GLY A 147 -3.77 16.07 -7.07
C GLY A 147 -2.31 16.04 -7.51
N LEU A 148 -1.69 14.86 -7.50
CA LEU A 148 -0.35 14.66 -8.00
C LEU A 148 -0.16 13.21 -8.44
N PHE A 149 -0.01 12.99 -9.73
CA PHE A 149 0.56 11.77 -10.29
C PHE A 149 2.04 12.01 -10.58
N ARG A 150 2.90 11.41 -9.74
CA ARG A 150 4.36 11.41 -9.89
C ARG A 150 4.76 10.50 -11.04
N THR A 151 5.20 11.08 -12.16
CA THR A 151 5.63 10.33 -13.34
C THR A 151 7.07 9.86 -13.26
N GLU A 152 7.87 10.42 -12.34
CA GLU A 152 9.28 10.05 -12.18
C GLU A 152 9.44 8.56 -11.89
N MET A 153 8.45 7.99 -11.19
CA MET A 153 8.42 6.58 -10.85
C MET A 153 8.34 5.66 -12.07
N LEU A 154 7.77 6.13 -13.20
CA LEU A 154 7.65 5.35 -14.43
C LEU A 154 8.98 5.15 -15.15
N TYR A 155 9.99 5.94 -14.81
CA TYR A 155 11.33 5.91 -15.41
C TYR A 155 12.37 5.22 -14.50
N MET A 156 12.00 4.88 -13.26
CA MET A 156 12.91 4.27 -12.28
C MET A 156 12.86 2.73 -12.35
N ASP A 157 13.95 2.06 -11.93
CA ASP A 157 14.12 0.59 -11.93
C ASP A 157 13.89 -0.09 -13.29
N ARG A 158 14.36 0.56 -14.37
CA ARG A 158 14.24 0.06 -15.73
C ARG A 158 15.54 0.19 -16.50
N ALA A 159 15.79 -0.74 -17.42
CA ALA A 159 16.93 -0.70 -18.32
C ALA A 159 16.79 0.39 -19.40
N CYS A 160 15.55 0.70 -19.79
CA CYS A 160 15.23 1.72 -20.79
C CYS A 160 14.01 2.55 -20.35
N ALA A 161 13.93 3.79 -20.86
CA ALA A 161 12.78 4.65 -20.65
C ALA A 161 11.51 4.03 -21.29
N PRO A 162 10.33 4.21 -20.67
CA PRO A 162 9.07 3.77 -21.25
C PRO A 162 8.81 4.48 -22.58
N ASP A 163 8.26 3.74 -23.53
CA ASP A 163 7.84 4.31 -24.81
C ASP A 163 6.49 5.05 -24.68
N GLU A 164 6.10 5.75 -25.74
CA GLU A 164 4.87 6.52 -25.76
C GLU A 164 3.62 5.65 -25.56
N ASN A 165 3.60 4.44 -26.13
CA ASN A 165 2.46 3.54 -26.02
C ASN A 165 2.31 3.02 -24.59
N GLU A 166 3.41 2.75 -23.92
CA GLU A 166 3.43 2.33 -22.52
C GLU A 166 2.93 3.45 -21.60
N LEU A 167 3.44 4.67 -21.78
CA LEU A 167 2.96 5.84 -21.04
C LEU A 167 1.48 6.09 -21.28
N TYR A 168 1.04 6.02 -22.54
CA TYR A 168 -0.36 6.15 -22.91
C TYR A 168 -1.23 5.14 -22.15
N ASN A 169 -0.86 3.85 -22.16
CA ASN A 169 -1.60 2.80 -21.47
C ASN A 169 -1.66 3.05 -19.94
N ILE A 170 -0.55 3.47 -19.33
CA ILE A 170 -0.49 3.77 -17.89
C ILE A 170 -1.43 4.94 -17.54
N PHE A 171 -1.45 6.00 -18.35
CA PHE A 171 -2.35 7.13 -18.12
C PHE A 171 -3.82 6.76 -18.36
N CYS A 172 -4.11 5.97 -19.40
CA CYS A 172 -5.45 5.44 -19.65
C CYS A 172 -5.96 4.65 -18.44
N GLN A 173 -5.15 3.75 -17.89
CA GLN A 173 -5.52 2.96 -16.71
C GLN A 173 -5.83 3.84 -15.48
N ALA A 174 -5.04 4.90 -15.26
CA ALA A 174 -5.30 5.84 -14.17
C ALA A 174 -6.62 6.61 -14.41
N LEU A 175 -6.87 7.06 -15.64
CA LEU A 175 -8.07 7.80 -16.02
C LEU A 175 -9.35 6.96 -15.96
N GLU A 176 -9.29 5.69 -16.35
CA GLU A 176 -10.41 4.75 -16.22
C GLU A 176 -10.90 4.66 -14.77
N SER A 177 -9.96 4.67 -13.82
CA SER A 177 -10.27 4.65 -12.39
C SER A 177 -10.92 5.95 -11.90
N ALA A 178 -10.66 7.09 -12.56
CA ALA A 178 -11.14 8.40 -12.15
C ALA A 178 -12.62 8.66 -12.45
N LYS A 179 -13.22 7.93 -13.40
CA LYS A 179 -14.66 8.06 -13.73
C LYS A 179 -15.13 9.51 -13.91
N GLY A 180 -14.31 10.32 -14.58
CA GLY A 180 -14.58 11.75 -14.83
C GLY A 180 -13.99 12.73 -13.80
N ARG A 181 -13.32 12.24 -12.74
CA ARG A 181 -12.56 13.06 -11.79
C ARG A 181 -11.22 13.51 -12.38
N SER A 182 -10.68 14.60 -11.85
CA SER A 182 -9.42 15.17 -12.33
C SER A 182 -8.20 14.34 -11.89
N ILE A 183 -7.19 14.29 -12.76
CA ILE A 183 -5.86 13.76 -12.46
C ILE A 183 -4.83 14.79 -12.90
N ILE A 184 -4.06 15.29 -11.96
CA ILE A 184 -2.97 16.24 -12.22
C ILE A 184 -1.68 15.44 -12.41
N VAL A 185 -1.21 15.38 -13.65
CA VAL A 185 0.05 14.72 -14.00
C VAL A 185 1.18 15.72 -13.91
N ARG A 186 2.19 15.43 -13.08
CA ARG A 186 3.41 16.24 -13.01
C ARG A 186 4.47 15.66 -13.93
N ARG A 187 4.90 16.46 -14.92
CA ARG A 187 6.09 16.15 -15.72
C ARG A 187 7.34 16.59 -14.96
N ARG A 188 8.40 15.81 -15.08
CA ARG A 188 9.72 16.20 -14.63
C ARG A 188 10.38 17.11 -15.65
#